data_AF-A0A838TJJ9-F1
#
_entry.id   AF-A0A838TJJ9-F1
#
_cell.length_a   1.000
_cell.length_b   1.000
_cell.length_c   1.000
_cell.angle_alpha   90.00
_cell.angle_beta   90.00
_cell.angle_gamma   90.00
#
_symmetry.space_group_name_H-M   'P 1'
#
loop_
_entity.id
_entity.type
_entity.pdbx_description
1 polymer ?
#
loop_
_entity_poly.entity_id
_entity_poly.type
_entity_poly.pdbx_seq_one_letter_code
_entity_poly.pdbx_strand_id
1 'polypeptide(L)' 'MLALSANYRIRDWLTVSVLTTFVANQSNRSAFDYEVFNIGGGITLSWKF' A
#
# COMPACT_ATOMS: atom_id res chain seq x y z
N MET A 1 -9.32 -1.13 6.71
CA MET A 1 -8.26 -1.22 5.69
C MET A 1 -8.15 0.13 4.99
N LEU A 2 -7.03 0.81 5.18
CA LEU A 2 -6.73 2.09 4.53
C LEU A 2 -5.65 1.85 3.48
N ALA A 3 -5.82 2.40 2.29
CA ALA A 3 -4.83 2.31 1.23
C ALA A 3 -4.51 3.72 0.72
N LEU A 4 -3.23 4.05 0.67
CA LEU A 4 -2.71 5.29 0.11
C LEU A 4 -2.07 4.96 -1.24
N SER A 5 -2.54 5.61 -2.29
CA SER A 5 -1.96 5.47 -3.63
C SER A 5 -1.56 6.83 -4.17
N ALA A 6 -0.36 6.91 -4.73
CA ALA A 6 0.16 8.11 -5.38
C ALA A 6 0.62 7.73 -6.79
N ASN A 7 0.03 8.38 -7.79
CA ASN A 7 0.40 8.19 -9.18
C ASN A 7 1.02 9.49 -9.68
N TYR A 8 2.27 9.42 -10.11
CA TYR A 8 3.00 10.55 -10.64
C TYR A 8 3.46 10.26 -12.07
N ARG A 9 3.00 11.09 -13.00
CA ARG A 9 3.41 11.03 -14.39
C ARG A 9 4.56 11.99 -14.60
N ILE A 10 5.77 11.45 -14.74
CA ILE A 10 6.97 12.27 -14.96
C ILE A 10 6.96 12.80 -16.39
N ARG A 11 6.66 11.91 -17.35
CA ARG A 11 6.53 12.21 -18.78
C ARG A 11 5.47 11.32 -19.39
N ASP A 12 5.01 11.62 -20.60
CA ASP A 12 4.04 10.78 -21.31
C ASP A 12 4.51 9.34 -21.51
N TRP A 13 5.83 9.11 -21.47
CA TRP A 13 6.45 7.80 -21.53
C TRP A 13 6.77 7.16 -20.17
N LEU A 14 6.74 7.89 -19.05
CA LEU A 14 7.11 7.36 -17.72
C LEU A 14 6.08 7.71 -16.65
N THR A 15 5.48 6.67 -16.10
CA THR A 15 4.59 6.76 -14.94
C THR A 15 5.20 6.02 -13.76
N VAL A 16 5.19 6.67 -12.60
CA VAL A 16 5.57 6.09 -11.32
C VAL A 16 4.32 6.01 -10.47
N SER A 17 4.02 4.82 -9.96
CA SER A 17 2.90 4.57 -9.08
C SER A 17 3.39 3.98 -7.77
N VAL A 18 2.96 4.54 -6.66
CA VAL A 18 3.27 4.05 -5.31
C VAL A 18 1.95 3.68 -4.64
N LEU A 19 1.89 2.49 -4.07
CA LEU A 19 0.75 2.00 -3.32
C LEU A 19 1.23 1.54 -1.95
N THR A 20 0.62 2.03 -0.89
CA THR A 20 0.82 1.54 0.47
C THR A 20 -0.53 1.17 1.08
N THR A 21 -0.60 0.03 1.72
CA THR A 21 -1.81 -0.56 2.30
C THR A 21 -1.58 -0.80 3.79
N PHE A 22 -2.49 -0.28 4.60
CA PHE A 22 -2.52 -0.43 6.04
C PHE A 22 -3.75 -1.26 6.43
N VAL A 23 -3.49 -2.45 6.94
CA VAL A 23 -4.52 -3.37 7.43
C VAL A 23 -4.31 -3.56 8.93
N ALA A 24 -5.09 -2.84 9.72
CA ALA A 24 -5.25 -3.11 11.14
C ALA A 24 -6.33 -4.19 11.30
N ASN A 25 -5.95 -5.37 11.79
CA ASN A 25 -6.90 -6.44 12.10
C ASN A 25 -7.01 -6.61 13.62
N GLN A 26 -8.09 -6.08 14.21
CA GLN A 26 -8.42 -6.33 15.62
C GLN A 26 -9.08 -7.70 15.72
N SER A 27 -8.26 -8.74 15.91
CA SER A 27 -8.77 -10.09 16.11
C SER A 27 -9.31 -10.21 17.54
N ASN A 28 -10.63 -10.17 17.69
CA ASN A 28 -11.37 -10.29 18.94
C ASN A 28 -11.21 -11.69 19.58
N ARG A 29 -10.04 -12.00 20.16
CA ARG A 29 -9.77 -13.28 20.83
C ARG A 29 -8.98 -13.10 22.12
N SER A 30 -9.71 -12.66 23.16
CA SER A 30 -9.61 -12.80 24.63
C SER A 30 -8.38 -13.42 25.35
N ALA A 31 -7.18 -13.51 24.77
CA ALA A 31 -6.00 -14.02 25.48
C ALA A 31 -4.77 -13.10 25.37
N PHE A 32 -4.59 -12.39 24.27
CA PHE A 32 -3.51 -11.42 24.10
C PHE A 32 -3.93 -10.41 23.02
N ASP A 33 -4.06 -9.13 23.37
CA ASP A 33 -4.28 -8.03 22.41
C ASP A 33 -3.02 -7.89 21.53
N TYR A 34 -2.93 -8.70 20.47
CA TYR A 34 -1.98 -8.48 19.38
C TYR A 34 -2.69 -7.71 18.28
N GLU A 35 -2.45 -6.40 18.23
CA GLU A 35 -2.82 -5.58 17.09
C GLU A 35 -1.90 -5.95 15.92
N VAL A 36 -2.32 -6.91 15.09
CA VAL A 36 -1.54 -7.31 13.91
C VAL A 36 -1.72 -6.21 12.85
N PHE A 37 -0.77 -5.29 12.83
CA PHE A 37 -0.66 -4.27 11.79
C PHE A 37 0.09 -4.86 10.59
N ASN A 38 -0.64 -5.14 9.51
CA ASN A 38 -0.02 -5.52 8.24
C ASN A 38 0.17 -4.27 7.40
N ILE A 39 1.43 -3.89 7.20
CA ILE A 39 1.83 -2.79 6.34
C ILE A 39 2.41 -3.41 5.07
N GLY A 40 1.71 -3.25 3.96
CA GLY A 40 2.15 -3.69 2.64
C GLY A 40 2.40 -2.49 1.75
N GLY A 41 3.40 -2.55 0.88
CA GLY A 41 3.65 -1.47 -0.06
C GLY A 41 4.30 -1.97 -1.34
N GLY A 42 4.03 -1.28 -2.44
CA GLY A 42 4.57 -1.58 -3.75
C GLY A 42 4.82 -0.30 -4.55
N ILE A 43 5.92 -0.30 -5.31
CA ILE A 43 6.23 0.73 -6.30
C ILE A 43 6.15 0.08 -7.67
N THR A 44 5.41 0.71 -8.58
CA THR A 44 5.27 0.31 -9.97
C THR A 44 5.89 1.37 -10.85
N LEU A 45 6.79 0.95 -11.75
CA LEU A 45 7.37 1.79 -12.78
C LEU A 45 6.81 1.32 -14.11
N SER A 46 6.19 2.24 -14.84
CA SER A 46 5.56 1.96 -16.12
C SER A 46 6.22 2.80 -17.19
N TRP A 47 6.85 2.12 -18.16
CA TRP A 47 7.58 2.73 -19.26
C TRP A 47 6.90 2.37 -20.58
N LYS A 48 6.67 3.36 -21.44
CA LYS A 48 6.02 3.19 -22.75
C LYS A 48 6.99 3.60 -23.87
N PHE A 49 7.21 2.70 -24.84
CA PHE A 49 8.03 2.89 -26.04
C PHE A 49 7.17 3.15 -27.27
#